data_AF-A0A3A6N8G6-F1
#
_entry.id   AF-A0A3A6N8G6-F1
#
_cell.length_a   1.000
_cell.length_b   1.000
_cell.length_c   1.000
_cell.angle_alpha   90.00
_cell.angle_beta   90.00
_cell.angle_gamma   90.00
#
_symmetry.space_group_name_H-M   'P 1'
#
loop_
_entity.id
_entity.type
_entity.pdbx_description
1 polymer ?
#
loop_
_entity_poly.entity_id
_entity_poly.type
_entity_poly.pdbx_seq_one_letter_code
_entity_poly.pdbx_strand_id
1 'polypeptide(L)'
;MFKKINNNRGFTLVELMLVIAVIGILATVLAPRMGFVRDTAKETGLDSNARVVEATVTSMLHKYSARDALKTALDAKLEGNLTNPFSNSTAAVNYDAGGNPAVVFYNGPYTDWNGTYSTYAGSIVCAINTASSPFTVDVFYIDKDGLRVEASRRIIN
;
A
#
# COMPACT_ATOMS: atom_id res chain seq x y z
N MET A 1 -0.93 36.08 67.56
CA MET A 1 0.36 35.56 67.06
C MET A 1 0.08 34.22 66.38
N PHE A 2 0.09 34.15 65.04
CA PHE A 2 -0.27 32.93 64.30
C PHE A 2 0.94 32.03 64.10
N LYS A 3 0.84 30.79 64.59
CA LYS A 3 1.90 29.78 64.52
C LYS A 3 1.84 29.07 63.15
N LYS A 4 2.83 29.34 62.30
CA LYS A 4 2.99 28.71 60.98
C LYS A 4 3.43 27.25 61.16
N ILE A 5 2.58 26.30 60.77
CA ILE A 5 2.87 24.86 60.79
C ILE A 5 3.65 24.54 59.50
N ASN A 6 4.97 24.38 59.60
CA ASN A 6 5.79 23.87 58.48
C ASN A 6 5.69 22.33 58.43
N ASN A 7 4.83 21.81 57.57
CA ASN A 7 4.64 20.38 57.32
C ASN A 7 5.48 19.93 56.11
N ASN A 8 6.82 19.94 56.26
CA ASN A 8 7.73 19.42 55.24
C ASN A 8 7.75 17.89 55.29
N ARG A 9 6.75 17.25 54.68
CA ARG A 9 6.76 15.80 54.42
C ARG A 9 7.61 15.54 53.17
N GLY A 10 8.78 14.95 53.35
CA GLY A 10 9.60 14.44 52.25
C GLY A 10 9.08 13.11 51.73
N PHE A 11 9.38 12.81 50.46
CA PHE A 11 9.05 11.53 49.82
C PHE A 11 9.85 10.40 50.47
N THR A 12 9.21 9.27 50.79
CA THR A 12 9.92 8.10 51.33
C THR A 12 10.60 7.32 50.20
N LEU A 13 11.73 6.66 50.51
CA LEU A 13 12.38 5.75 49.55
C LEU A 13 11.43 4.63 49.10
N VAL A 14 10.56 4.18 49.99
CA VAL A 14 9.56 3.13 49.71
C VAL A 14 8.54 3.61 48.67
N GLU A 15 8.07 4.85 48.77
CA GLU A 15 7.16 5.43 47.77
C GLU A 15 7.83 5.51 46.40
N LEU A 16 9.11 5.89 46.32
CA LEU A 16 9.84 5.94 45.05
C LEU A 16 10.00 4.54 44.44
N MET A 17 10.34 3.54 45.26
CA MET A 17 10.54 2.15 44.82
C MET A 17 9.23 1.53 44.29
N LEU A 18 8.11 1.79 44.97
CA LEU A 18 6.81 1.29 44.52
C LEU A 18 6.37 1.96 43.21
N VAL A 19 6.66 3.25 43.02
CA VAL A 19 6.35 3.97 41.78
C VAL A 19 7.10 3.37 40.59
N ILE A 20 8.41 3.14 40.69
CA ILE A 20 9.17 2.52 39.60
C ILE A 20 8.75 1.06 39.35
N ALA A 21 8.35 0.34 40.40
CA ALA A 21 7.83 -1.02 40.27
C ALA A 21 6.50 -1.04 39.49
N VAL A 22 5.57 -0.15 39.81
CA VAL A 22 4.28 -0.03 39.10
C VAL A 22 4.48 0.47 37.67
N ILE A 23 5.32 1.49 37.44
CA ILE A 23 5.65 1.98 36.09
C ILE A 23 6.27 0.87 35.25
N GLY A 24 7.16 0.05 35.82
CA GLY A 24 7.77 -1.07 35.11
C GLY A 24 6.74 -2.10 34.63
N ILE A 25 5.75 -2.43 35.46
CA ILE A 25 4.65 -3.35 35.08
C ILE A 25 3.78 -2.71 33.99
N LEU A 26 3.32 -1.47 34.22
CA LEU A 26 2.43 -0.78 33.27
C LEU A 26 3.10 -0.54 31.91
N ALA A 27 4.39 -0.21 31.89
CA ALA A 27 5.15 0.04 30.66
C ALA A 27 5.15 -1.17 29.71
N THR A 28 5.18 -2.40 30.24
CA THR A 28 5.17 -3.61 29.41
C THR A 28 3.81 -3.90 28.77
N VAL A 29 2.71 -3.62 29.48
CA VAL A 29 1.34 -3.83 28.98
C VAL A 29 0.93 -2.73 28.00
N LEU A 30 1.46 -1.52 28.18
CA LEU A 30 1.12 -0.36 27.37
C LEU A 30 1.74 -0.36 25.98
N ALA A 31 2.64 -1.28 25.63
CA ALA A 31 3.24 -1.33 24.30
C ALA A 31 2.16 -1.70 23.24
N PRO A 32 1.73 -0.75 22.38
CA PRO A 32 0.77 -1.07 21.33
C PRO A 32 1.45 -1.92 20.25
N ARG A 33 0.76 -2.96 19.77
CA ARG A 33 1.22 -3.76 18.62
C ARG A 33 1.09 -2.94 17.33
N MET A 34 2.03 -2.03 17.09
CA MET A 34 1.99 -1.11 15.95
C MET A 34 2.17 -1.77 14.57
N GLY A 35 2.67 -3.02 14.52
CA GLY A 35 2.96 -3.71 13.26
C GLY A 35 1.70 -3.98 12.41
N PHE A 36 0.75 -4.73 12.97
CA PHE A 36 -0.45 -5.18 12.25
C PHE A 36 -1.31 -4.02 11.72
N VAL A 37 -1.46 -2.94 12.50
CA VAL A 37 -2.27 -1.78 12.10
C VAL A 37 -1.68 -1.06 10.89
N ARG A 38 -0.34 -1.04 10.78
CA ARG A 38 0.33 -0.40 9.62
C ARG A 38 0.14 -1.21 8.35
N ASP A 39 0.19 -2.53 8.43
CA ASP A 39 0.04 -3.38 7.25
C ASP A 39 -1.38 -3.33 6.71
N THR A 40 -2.40 -3.39 7.58
CA THR A 40 -3.81 -3.21 7.17
C THR A 40 -4.07 -1.84 6.56
N ALA A 41 -3.45 -0.77 7.09
CA ALA A 41 -3.56 0.57 6.51
C ALA A 41 -2.92 0.64 5.11
N LYS A 42 -1.79 -0.05 4.90
CA LYS A 42 -1.12 -0.14 3.60
C LYS A 42 -1.96 -0.92 2.58
N GLU A 43 -2.56 -2.04 2.99
CA GLU A 43 -3.49 -2.82 2.15
C GLU A 43 -4.71 -1.98 1.76
N THR A 44 -5.28 -1.21 2.70
CA THR A 44 -6.38 -0.28 2.39
C THR A 44 -5.93 0.80 1.38
N GLY A 45 -4.68 1.26 1.48
CA GLY A 45 -4.08 2.17 0.50
C GLY A 45 -3.96 1.55 -0.90
N LEU A 46 -3.60 0.26 -0.99
CA LEU A 46 -3.57 -0.47 -2.26
C LEU A 46 -4.95 -0.57 -2.89
N ASP A 47 -5.97 -0.92 -2.12
CA ASP A 47 -7.35 -0.97 -2.61
C ASP A 47 -7.80 0.38 -3.16
N SER A 48 -7.44 1.49 -2.51
CA SER A 48 -7.73 2.83 -3.02
C SER A 48 -6.99 3.12 -4.32
N ASN A 49 -5.69 2.79 -4.39
CA ASN A 49 -4.89 3.00 -5.59
C ASN A 49 -5.42 2.18 -6.77
N ALA A 50 -5.82 0.92 -6.52
CA ALA A 50 -6.40 0.03 -7.52
C ALA A 50 -7.64 0.66 -8.17
N ARG A 51 -8.56 1.19 -7.36
CA ARG A 51 -9.77 1.89 -7.85
C ARG A 51 -9.46 3.11 -8.71
N VAL A 52 -8.42 3.88 -8.35
CA VAL A 52 -7.99 5.05 -9.14
C VAL A 52 -7.43 4.60 -10.50
N VAL A 53 -6.62 3.55 -10.53
CA VAL A 53 -6.09 2.98 -11.77
C VAL A 53 -7.23 2.43 -12.63
N GLU A 54 -8.15 1.64 -12.06
CA GLU A 54 -9.33 1.10 -12.78
C GLU A 54 -10.18 2.20 -13.40
N ALA A 55 -10.50 3.26 -12.64
CA ALA A 55 -11.27 4.39 -13.14
C ALA A 55 -10.54 5.10 -14.29
N THR A 56 -9.22 5.26 -14.17
CA THR A 56 -8.38 5.87 -15.20
C THR A 56 -8.37 5.00 -16.47
N VAL A 57 -8.12 3.70 -16.33
CA VAL A 57 -8.12 2.73 -17.44
C VAL A 57 -9.46 2.73 -18.16
N THR A 58 -10.58 2.61 -17.42
CA THR A 58 -11.93 2.58 -18.01
C THR A 58 -12.24 3.87 -18.78
N SER A 59 -11.83 5.03 -18.25
CA SER A 59 -12.05 6.33 -18.92
C SER A 59 -11.25 6.51 -20.22
N MET A 60 -10.14 5.79 -20.35
CA MET A 60 -9.22 5.88 -21.49
C MET A 60 -9.39 4.75 -22.50
N LEU A 61 -9.84 3.57 -22.06
CA LEU A 61 -9.94 2.37 -22.89
C LEU A 61 -10.71 2.63 -24.19
N HIS A 62 -11.84 3.33 -24.12
CA HIS A 62 -12.66 3.65 -25.30
C HIS A 62 -12.05 4.70 -26.23
N LYS A 63 -11.05 5.45 -25.79
CA LYS A 63 -10.41 6.52 -26.57
C LYS A 63 -9.27 6.01 -27.46
N TYR A 64 -8.71 4.85 -27.14
CA TYR A 64 -7.54 4.31 -27.82
C TYR A 64 -7.86 2.97 -28.46
N SER A 65 -7.73 2.90 -29.79
CA SER A 65 -7.82 1.65 -30.57
C SER A 65 -6.48 0.93 -30.69
N ALA A 66 -5.38 1.60 -30.34
CA ALA A 66 -4.03 1.06 -30.35
C ALA A 66 -3.50 0.89 -28.91
N ARG A 67 -3.08 -0.33 -28.58
CA ARG A 67 -2.54 -0.73 -27.27
C ARG A 67 -1.36 0.14 -26.80
N ASP A 68 -0.42 0.46 -27.69
CA ASP A 68 0.80 1.19 -27.35
C ASP A 68 0.50 2.66 -27.04
N ALA A 69 -0.51 3.22 -27.73
CA ALA A 69 -1.01 4.55 -27.45
C ALA A 69 -1.74 4.59 -26.10
N LEU A 70 -2.55 3.56 -25.78
CA LEU A 70 -3.20 3.43 -24.47
C LEU A 70 -2.16 3.34 -23.35
N LYS A 71 -1.17 2.46 -23.49
CA LYS A 71 -0.09 2.28 -22.51
C LYS A 71 0.63 3.61 -22.25
N THR A 72 1.04 4.30 -23.31
CA THR A 72 1.76 5.58 -23.20
C THR A 72 0.91 6.65 -22.49
N ALA A 73 -0.39 6.71 -22.79
CA ALA A 73 -1.30 7.64 -22.14
C ALA A 73 -1.53 7.32 -20.66
N LEU A 74 -1.60 6.04 -20.30
CA LEU A 74 -1.74 5.60 -18.91
C LEU A 74 -0.47 5.89 -18.10
N ASP A 75 0.70 5.64 -18.69
CA ASP A 75 2.00 5.91 -18.08
C ASP A 75 2.11 7.38 -17.68
N ALA A 76 1.89 8.28 -18.64
CA ALA A 76 1.90 9.72 -18.42
C ALA A 76 0.85 10.21 -17.41
N LYS A 77 -0.25 9.46 -17.20
CA LYS A 77 -1.30 9.83 -16.27
C LYS A 77 -1.05 9.32 -14.85
N LEU A 78 -0.40 8.18 -14.70
CA LEU A 78 -0.24 7.50 -13.41
C LEU A 78 1.14 7.73 -12.78
N GLU A 79 2.15 8.06 -13.59
CA GLU A 79 3.48 8.42 -13.11
C GLU A 79 3.40 9.59 -12.11
N GLY A 80 3.95 9.39 -10.91
CA GLY A 80 4.00 10.41 -9.86
C GLY A 80 2.68 10.66 -9.11
N ASN A 81 1.54 10.12 -9.56
CA ASN A 81 0.21 10.41 -9.00
C ASN A 81 -0.27 9.40 -7.97
N LEU A 82 0.39 8.24 -7.88
CA LEU A 82 0.11 7.20 -6.90
C LEU A 82 1.37 6.92 -6.10
N THR A 83 1.20 6.38 -4.90
CA THR A 83 2.31 5.98 -4.03
C THR A 83 2.12 4.53 -3.61
N ASN A 84 3.16 3.71 -3.78
CA ASN A 84 3.19 2.36 -3.23
C ASN A 84 3.24 2.44 -1.68
N PRO A 85 2.24 1.93 -0.95
CA PRO A 85 2.19 2.00 0.50
C PRO A 85 3.31 1.23 1.23
N PHE A 86 3.99 0.31 0.54
CA PHE A 86 5.04 -0.54 1.09
C PHE A 86 6.45 0.01 0.84
N SER A 87 6.69 0.62 -0.33
CA SER A 87 8.00 1.15 -0.72
C SER A 87 8.10 2.68 -0.71
N ASN A 88 6.98 3.39 -0.62
CA ASN A 88 6.85 4.84 -0.84
C ASN A 88 7.30 5.31 -2.24
N SER A 89 7.47 4.39 -3.19
CA SER A 89 7.76 4.74 -4.59
C SER A 89 6.53 5.35 -5.25
N THR A 90 6.73 6.36 -6.08
CA THR A 90 5.70 6.97 -6.92
C THR A 90 5.86 6.64 -8.40
N ALA A 91 6.84 5.79 -8.73
CA ALA A 91 7.16 5.43 -10.08
C ALA A 91 6.04 4.61 -10.72
N ALA A 92 5.78 4.88 -12.00
CA ALA A 92 5.07 3.98 -12.88
C ALA A 92 6.10 3.40 -13.85
N VAL A 93 6.18 2.08 -13.97
CA VAL A 93 7.26 1.42 -14.72
C VAL A 93 6.72 0.29 -15.58
N ASN A 94 7.51 -0.14 -16.55
CA ASN A 94 7.22 -1.36 -17.29
C ASN A 94 7.50 -2.59 -16.41
N TYR A 95 6.73 -3.65 -16.66
CA TYR A 95 7.09 -4.98 -16.21
C TYR A 95 8.52 -5.30 -16.67
N ASP A 96 9.29 -5.93 -15.79
CA ASP A 96 10.74 -6.21 -15.86
C ASP A 96 11.68 -5.08 -15.39
N ALA A 97 11.18 -3.87 -15.09
CA ALA A 97 12.01 -2.81 -14.51
C ALA A 97 12.37 -3.05 -13.02
N GLY A 98 11.54 -3.82 -12.30
CA GLY A 98 11.67 -4.04 -10.86
C GLY A 98 11.38 -2.80 -10.00
N GLY A 99 11.76 -2.86 -8.70
CA GLY A 99 11.84 -1.68 -7.82
C GLY A 99 10.58 -1.29 -7.03
N ASN A 100 9.67 -2.22 -6.73
CA ASN A 100 8.43 -1.98 -5.97
C ASN A 100 7.75 -0.64 -6.30
N PRO A 101 7.42 -0.39 -7.58
CA PRO A 101 6.81 0.86 -8.06
C PRO A 101 5.38 1.04 -7.53
N ALA A 102 4.78 2.22 -7.75
CA ALA A 102 3.34 2.41 -7.50
C ALA A 102 2.49 1.67 -8.54
N VAL A 103 2.92 1.73 -9.80
CA VAL A 103 2.22 1.13 -10.94
C VAL A 103 3.19 0.33 -11.81
N VAL A 104 2.76 -0.84 -12.27
CA VAL A 104 3.47 -1.69 -13.23
C VAL A 104 2.61 -1.83 -14.47
N PHE A 105 3.19 -1.57 -15.65
CA PHE A 105 2.55 -1.81 -16.93
C PHE A 105 3.08 -3.07 -17.58
N TYR A 106 2.19 -4.00 -17.88
CA TYR A 106 2.49 -5.15 -18.73
C TYR A 106 1.78 -4.98 -20.07
N ASN A 107 2.50 -5.17 -21.17
CA ASN A 107 1.95 -5.08 -22.53
C ASN A 107 2.43 -6.31 -23.31
N GLY A 108 1.56 -7.32 -23.43
CA GLY A 108 1.93 -8.57 -24.06
C GLY A 108 0.86 -9.66 -23.92
N PRO A 109 1.07 -10.82 -24.54
CA PRO A 109 0.14 -11.94 -24.43
C PRO A 109 0.32 -12.64 -23.07
N TYR A 110 -0.77 -12.84 -22.35
CA TYR A 110 -0.79 -13.69 -21.15
C TYR A 110 -2.10 -14.48 -21.09
N THR A 111 -2.05 -15.67 -20.49
CA THR A 111 -3.26 -16.46 -20.20
C THR A 111 -3.74 -16.18 -18.79
N ASP A 112 -2.83 -16.14 -17.82
CA ASP A 112 -3.09 -15.88 -16.41
C ASP A 112 -1.84 -15.32 -15.71
N TRP A 113 -2.06 -14.66 -14.58
CA TRP A 113 -1.01 -14.13 -13.70
C TRP A 113 -0.76 -15.05 -12.49
N ASN A 114 -0.41 -16.31 -12.75
CA ASN A 114 -0.15 -17.31 -11.71
C ASN A 114 1.34 -17.31 -11.32
N GLY A 115 1.68 -16.60 -10.24
CA GLY A 115 3.06 -16.52 -9.77
C GLY A 115 3.22 -15.64 -8.52
N THR A 116 4.45 -15.62 -8.00
CA THR A 116 4.85 -14.73 -6.91
C THR A 116 5.76 -13.63 -7.45
N TYR A 117 5.32 -12.39 -7.29
CA TYR A 117 5.89 -11.18 -7.87
C TYR A 117 6.49 -10.27 -6.77
N SER A 118 7.39 -10.83 -5.95
CA SER A 118 7.93 -10.14 -4.75
C SER A 118 8.56 -8.77 -5.05
N THR A 119 9.21 -8.61 -6.21
CA THR A 119 9.80 -7.34 -6.68
C THR A 119 8.76 -6.25 -6.94
N TYR A 120 7.48 -6.63 -7.07
CA TYR A 120 6.36 -5.74 -7.30
C TYR A 120 5.39 -5.71 -6.11
N ALA A 121 5.78 -6.21 -4.94
CA ALA A 121 4.96 -6.13 -3.73
C ALA A 121 4.47 -4.69 -3.48
N GLY A 122 3.17 -4.54 -3.26
CA GLY A 122 2.51 -3.24 -3.07
C GLY A 122 2.26 -2.43 -4.35
N SER A 123 2.44 -3.00 -5.53
CA SER A 123 2.23 -2.29 -6.80
C SER A 123 0.85 -2.61 -7.38
N ILE A 124 0.27 -1.65 -8.07
CA ILE A 124 -0.89 -1.89 -8.94
C ILE A 124 -0.37 -2.30 -10.31
N VAL A 125 -0.85 -3.42 -10.84
CA VAL A 125 -0.50 -3.89 -12.17
C VAL A 125 -1.63 -3.58 -13.13
N CYS A 126 -1.29 -2.93 -14.24
CA CYS A 126 -2.15 -2.73 -15.39
C CYS A 126 -1.60 -3.61 -16.53
N ALA A 127 -2.30 -4.70 -16.81
CA ALA A 127 -1.90 -5.68 -17.81
C ALA A 127 -2.77 -5.55 -19.05
N ILE A 128 -2.17 -5.15 -20.17
CA ILE A 128 -2.81 -5.07 -21.48
C ILE A 128 -2.57 -6.39 -22.19
N ASN A 129 -3.61 -7.21 -22.31
CA ASN A 129 -3.54 -8.52 -22.95
C ASN A 129 -3.63 -8.38 -24.47
N THR A 130 -2.62 -8.88 -25.17
CA THR A 130 -2.58 -8.87 -26.64
C THR A 130 -2.92 -10.23 -27.26
N ALA A 131 -3.25 -11.25 -26.46
CA ALA A 131 -3.66 -12.57 -26.95
C ALA A 131 -5.10 -12.60 -27.48
N SER A 132 -5.93 -11.59 -27.14
CA SER A 132 -7.29 -11.42 -27.62
C SER A 132 -7.40 -10.24 -28.60
N SER A 133 -8.32 -10.35 -29.57
CA SER A 133 -8.74 -9.22 -30.42
C SER A 133 -10.25 -9.03 -30.25
N PRO A 134 -10.73 -7.90 -29.67
CA PRO A 134 -9.95 -6.74 -29.18
C PRO A 134 -9.06 -7.06 -27.97
N PHE A 135 -8.03 -6.25 -27.76
CA PHE A 135 -7.17 -6.36 -26.57
C PHE A 135 -7.99 -6.08 -25.30
N THR A 136 -7.65 -6.75 -24.21
CA THR A 136 -8.28 -6.53 -22.89
C THR A 136 -7.28 -5.87 -21.95
N VAL A 137 -7.79 -5.22 -20.89
CA VAL A 137 -6.94 -4.65 -19.84
C VAL A 137 -7.41 -5.16 -18.50
N ASP A 138 -6.55 -5.87 -17.80
CA ASP A 138 -6.79 -6.31 -16.43
C ASP A 138 -6.02 -5.41 -15.46
N VAL A 139 -6.72 -5.00 -14.39
CA VAL A 139 -6.12 -4.26 -13.28
C VAL A 139 -6.20 -5.13 -12.04
N PHE A 140 -5.08 -5.28 -11.34
CA PHE A 140 -5.00 -6.02 -10.08
C PHE A 140 -3.84 -5.45 -9.26
N TYR A 141 -3.70 -5.86 -8.01
CA TYR A 141 -2.57 -5.47 -7.20
C TYR A 141 -1.79 -6.68 -6.70
N ILE A 142 -0.54 -6.43 -6.32
CA ILE A 142 0.33 -7.41 -5.70
C ILE A 142 0.39 -7.10 -4.20
N ASP A 143 0.05 -8.08 -3.37
CA ASP A 143 0.12 -7.93 -1.92
C ASP A 143 1.57 -7.87 -1.41
N LYS A 144 1.74 -7.80 -0.08
CA LYS A 144 3.06 -7.78 0.56
C LYS A 144 3.87 -9.06 0.33
N ASP A 145 3.19 -10.18 0.07
CA ASP A 145 3.79 -11.51 -0.11
C ASP A 145 4.11 -11.78 -1.59
N GLY A 146 3.79 -10.83 -2.49
CA GLY A 146 4.02 -10.96 -3.91
C GLY A 146 2.89 -11.69 -4.64
N LEU A 147 1.77 -11.98 -3.98
CA LEU A 147 0.65 -12.68 -4.60
C LEU A 147 -0.27 -11.68 -5.31
N ARG A 148 -0.80 -12.10 -6.44
CA ARG A 148 -1.86 -11.36 -7.13
C ARG A 148 -3.13 -11.40 -6.31
N VAL A 149 -3.70 -10.23 -6.08
CA VAL A 149 -5.04 -10.05 -5.52
C VAL A 149 -5.87 -9.29 -6.55
N GLU A 150 -7.03 -9.84 -6.91
CA GLU A 150 -7.91 -9.19 -7.87
C GLU A 150 -8.49 -7.91 -7.26
N ALA A 151 -8.29 -6.80 -7.95
CA ALA A 151 -9.07 -5.60 -7.70
C ALA A 151 -10.52 -5.91 -8.11
N SER A 152 -11.47 -5.53 -7.26
CA SER A 152 -12.86 -5.97 -7.42
C SER A 152 -13.40 -5.53 -8.79
N ARG A 153 -13.65 -6.51 -9.67
CA ARG A 153 -14.44 -6.46 -10.92
C ARG A 153 -13.60 -6.54 -12.21
N ARG A 154 -13.50 -7.76 -12.72
CA ARG A 154 -13.15 -8.10 -14.11
C ARG A 154 -14.07 -7.32 -15.07
N ILE A 155 -13.58 -6.23 -15.68
CA ILE A 155 -14.31 -5.51 -16.73
C ILE A 155 -14.05 -6.25 -18.04
N ILE A 156 -15.03 -7.06 -18.41
CA ILE A 156 -15.11 -7.75 -19.68
C ILE A 156 -15.58 -6.71 -20.71
N ASN A 157 -14.88 -6.59 -21.83
CA ASN A 157 -15.42 -6.02 -23.05
C ASN A 157 -16.02 -7.16 -23.87
#